data_AF-A0AAV3Q0J0-F1
#
_entry.id   AF-A0AAV3Q0J0-F1
#
_cell.length_a   1.000
_cell.length_b   1.000
_cell.length_c   1.000
_cell.angle_alpha   90.00
_cell.angle_beta   90.00
_cell.angle_gamma   90.00
#
_symmetry.space_group_name_H-M   'P 1'
#
loop_
_entity.id
_entity.type
_entity.pdbx_description
1 polymer ?
#
loop_
_entity_poly.entity_id
_entity_poly.type
_entity_poly.pdbx_seq_one_letter_code
_entity_poly.pdbx_strand_id
1 'polypeptide(L)' 'MSHRKFEHPRHGSLGFLPRKRASRQRGKVKAFPKDDLTKPCKLTAFLGYKAGMTHIVRDVEKPGSSKLLTFQLIL' A
#
# COMPACT_ATOMS: atom_id res chain seq x y z
N MET A 1 23.80 -20.52 28.43
CA MET A 1 22.47 -20.32 27.80
C MET A 1 22.24 -21.45 26.82
N SER A 2 21.31 -22.37 27.09
CA SER A 2 21.00 -23.46 26.16
C SER A 2 20.23 -22.93 24.95
N HIS A 3 20.29 -23.65 23.83
CA HIS A 3 19.49 -23.32 22.65
C HIS A 3 17.99 -23.34 22.97
N ARG A 4 17.19 -22.65 22.16
CA ARG A 4 15.74 -22.64 22.30
C ARG A 4 15.14 -24.02 21.95
N LYS A 5 14.10 -24.44 22.69
CA LYS A 5 13.47 -25.78 22.59
C LYS A 5 12.64 -26.02 21.31
N PHE A 6 11.92 -25.00 20.83
CA PHE A 6 11.11 -25.05 19.60
C PHE A 6 11.36 -23.79 18.78
N GLU A 7 11.25 -23.87 17.46
CA GLU A 7 11.38 -22.69 16.61
C GLU A 7 10.12 -21.81 16.66
N HIS A 8 10.25 -20.54 16.26
CA HIS A 8 9.13 -19.65 15.98
C HIS A 8 9.58 -18.61 14.96
N PRO A 9 8.67 -18.08 14.16
CA PRO A 9 8.93 -16.87 13.42
C PRO A 9 9.29 -15.72 14.36
N ARG A 10 10.17 -14.86 13.90
CA ARG A 10 10.52 -13.63 14.62
C ARG A 10 9.32 -12.68 14.72
N HIS A 11 9.23 -11.94 15.84
CA HIS A 11 8.20 -10.92 16.01
C HIS A 11 8.54 -9.65 15.23
N GLY A 12 7.68 -9.30 14.27
CA GLY A 12 7.75 -8.08 13.48
C GLY A 12 8.85 -8.07 12.41
N SER A 13 8.70 -7.19 11.43
CA SER A 13 9.68 -6.97 10.37
C SER A 13 10.78 -6.00 10.80
N LEU A 14 12.04 -6.33 10.51
CA LEU A 14 13.22 -5.47 10.75
C LEU A 14 13.35 -4.35 9.71
N GLY A 15 12.72 -4.48 8.55
CA GLY A 15 12.79 -3.47 7.47
C GLY A 15 12.12 -2.14 7.82
N PHE A 16 11.37 -2.08 8.91
CA PHE A 16 10.71 -0.87 9.42
C PHE A 16 11.41 -0.29 10.66
N LEU A 17 12.63 -0.73 10.96
CA LEU A 17 13.48 -0.08 11.94
C LEU A 17 14.22 1.10 11.30
N PRO A 18 14.45 2.20 12.03
CA PRO A 18 13.98 2.49 13.39
C PRO A 18 12.49 2.89 13.44
N ARG A 19 11.76 2.41 14.46
CA ARG A 19 10.36 2.80 14.73
C ARG A 19 10.30 4.15 15.45
N LYS A 20 10.55 5.23 14.73
CA LYS A 20 10.47 6.61 15.22
C LYS A 20 9.40 7.38 14.44
N ARG A 21 8.92 8.50 15.01
CA ARG A 21 8.01 9.40 14.28
C ARG A 21 8.74 9.94 13.04
N ALA A 22 8.03 10.02 11.92
CA ALA A 22 8.57 10.65 10.72
C ALA A 22 8.86 12.14 10.98
N SER A 23 9.94 12.66 10.41
CA SER A 23 10.30 14.08 10.54
C SER A 23 9.40 15.01 9.71
N ARG A 24 8.68 14.47 8.73
CA ARG A 24 7.84 15.22 7.79
C ARG A 24 6.39 14.77 7.94
N GLN A 25 5.47 15.73 7.79
CA GLN A 25 4.02 15.46 7.79
C GLN A 25 3.54 14.83 6.48
N ARG A 26 4.16 15.16 5.35
CA ARG A 26 3.81 14.63 4.02
C ARG A 26 4.71 13.46 3.63
N GLY A 27 4.15 12.49 2.90
CA GLY A 27 4.89 11.38 2.32
C GLY A 27 5.96 11.86 1.32
N LYS A 28 7.14 11.25 1.35
CA LYS A 28 8.21 11.48 0.38
C LYS A 28 8.22 10.35 -0.64
N VAL A 29 8.11 10.69 -1.93
CA VAL A 29 8.32 9.71 -3.02
C VAL A 29 9.81 9.35 -3.06
N LYS A 30 10.12 8.05 -2.90
CA LYS A 30 11.50 7.53 -2.92
C LYS A 30 11.96 7.14 -4.32
N ALA A 31 11.04 6.72 -5.18
CA ALA A 31 11.30 6.35 -6.56
C ALA A 31 10.04 6.65 -7.39
N PHE A 32 10.23 7.25 -8.56
CA PHE A 32 9.18 7.43 -9.56
C PHE A 32 9.18 6.24 -10.54
N PRO A 33 8.08 6.02 -11.29
CA PRO A 33 8.05 5.04 -12.38
C PRO A 33 9.18 5.31 -13.38
N LYS A 34 9.68 4.24 -14.01
CA LYS A 34 10.62 4.35 -15.12
C LYS A 34 9.93 5.01 -16.31
N ASP A 35 10.67 5.81 -17.06
CA ASP A 35 10.15 6.51 -18.22
C ASP A 35 9.98 5.56 -19.43
N ASP A 36 9.05 5.91 -20.31
CA ASP A 36 8.77 5.20 -21.56
C ASP A 36 8.67 6.24 -22.68
N LEU A 37 9.71 6.27 -23.52
CA LEU A 37 9.89 7.26 -24.59
C LEU A 37 8.80 7.17 -25.68
N THR A 38 8.03 6.10 -25.73
CA THR A 38 6.92 5.96 -26.69
C THR A 38 5.68 6.75 -26.28
N LYS A 39 5.59 7.17 -25.00
CA LYS A 39 4.42 7.82 -24.44
C LYS A 39 4.63 9.33 -24.30
N PRO A 40 3.56 10.14 -24.44
CA PRO A 40 3.65 11.58 -24.22
C PRO A 40 3.95 11.90 -22.75
N CYS A 41 4.59 13.05 -22.53
CA CYS A 41 4.92 13.56 -21.20
C CYS A 41 3.66 13.71 -20.35
N LYS A 42 3.70 13.20 -19.11
CA LYS A 42 2.58 13.25 -18.16
C LYS A 42 3.06 13.38 -16.72
N LEU A 43 2.23 14.01 -15.88
CA LEU A 43 2.46 14.08 -14.45
C LEU A 43 2.29 12.69 -13.82
N THR A 44 3.17 12.37 -12.85
CA THR A 44 3.24 11.03 -12.24
C THR A 44 2.66 10.96 -10.82
N ALA A 45 2.33 12.10 -10.22
CA ALA A 45 1.84 12.17 -8.85
C ALA A 45 0.85 13.33 -8.66
N PHE A 46 -0.04 13.17 -7.69
CA PHE A 46 -1.01 14.17 -7.25
C PHE A 46 -1.13 14.16 -5.72
N LEU A 47 -1.55 15.27 -5.10
CA LEU A 47 -1.77 15.37 -3.66
C LEU A 47 -3.26 15.19 -3.35
N GLY A 48 -3.58 14.21 -2.51
CA GLY A 48 -4.94 13.99 -2.00
C GLY A 48 -5.01 14.14 -0.48
N TYR A 49 -6.18 14.48 0.02
CA TYR A 49 -6.50 14.53 1.45
C TYR A 49 -7.64 13.55 1.73
N LYS A 50 -7.52 12.77 2.81
CA LYS A 50 -8.56 11.81 3.21
C LYS A 50 -9.78 12.57 3.73
N ALA A 51 -10.93 12.45 3.07
CA ALA A 51 -12.20 13.02 3.52
C ALA A 51 -13.02 12.02 4.33
N GLY A 52 -13.09 10.75 3.90
CA GLY A 52 -13.92 9.76 4.59
C GLY A 52 -13.79 8.34 4.05
N MET A 53 -14.72 7.47 4.44
CA MET A 53 -14.85 6.11 3.92
C MET A 53 -16.32 5.74 3.77
N THR A 54 -16.69 5.20 2.61
CA THR A 54 -18.03 4.68 2.31
C THR A 54 -17.93 3.27 1.70
N HIS A 55 -19.04 2.56 1.63
CA HIS A 55 -19.15 1.28 0.95
C HIS A 55 -19.92 1.45 -0.37
N ILE A 56 -19.48 0.75 -1.41
CA ILE A 56 -20.16 0.74 -2.71
C ILE A 56 -20.37 -0.71 -3.14
N VAL A 57 -21.54 -0.98 -3.73
CA VAL A 57 -21.84 -2.23 -4.42
C VAL A 57 -21.47 -2.07 -5.89
N ARG A 58 -20.68 -3.01 -6.43
CA ARG A 58 -20.31 -3.05 -7.85
C ARG A 58 -20.41 -4.48 -8.38
N ASP A 59 -20.86 -4.61 -9.61
CA ASP A 59 -20.70 -5.85 -10.36
C ASP A 59 -19.24 -6.01 -10.79
N VAL A 60 -18.70 -7.21 -10.62
CA VAL A 60 -17.29 -7.51 -10.91
C VAL A 60 -17.24 -8.56 -12.00
N GLU A 61 -16.86 -8.13 -13.21
CA GLU A 61 -16.54 -9.04 -14.30
C GLU A 61 -15.08 -9.49 -14.18
N LYS A 62 -14.85 -10.50 -13.34
CA LYS A 62 -13.54 -11.16 -13.21
C LYS A 62 -13.71 -12.68 -13.34
N PRO A 63 -13.41 -13.26 -14.51
CA PRO A 63 -13.57 -14.70 -14.73
C PRO A 63 -12.71 -15.50 -13.75
N GLY A 64 -13.30 -16.54 -13.15
CA GLY A 64 -12.65 -17.40 -12.15
C GLY A 64 -12.66 -16.90 -10.71
N SER A 65 -13.34 -15.79 -10.41
CA SER A 65 -13.51 -15.29 -9.03
C SER A 65 -14.93 -15.53 -8.51
N SER A 66 -15.07 -15.95 -7.26
CA SER A 66 -16.33 -16.44 -6.69
C SER A 66 -17.21 -15.38 -5.99
N LYS A 67 -16.91 -14.07 -6.07
CA LYS A 67 -17.55 -13.06 -5.18
C LYS A 67 -17.85 -11.71 -5.83
N LEU A 68 -19.01 -11.15 -5.46
CA LEU A 68 -19.29 -9.71 -5.45
C LEU A 68 -18.42 -9.06 -4.36
N LEU A 69 -17.58 -8.10 -4.72
CA LEU A 69 -16.67 -7.45 -3.79
C LEU A 69 -17.26 -6.08 -3.39
N THR A 70 -17.60 -5.93 -2.11
CA THR A 70 -17.82 -4.60 -1.51
C THR A 70 -16.46 -3.88 -1.45
N PHE A 71 -16.27 -2.88 -2.30
CA PHE A 71 -15.07 -2.05 -2.25
C PHE A 71 -15.32 -0.91 -1.27
N GLN A 72 -14.48 -0.79 -0.25
CA GLN A 72 -14.43 0.43 0.57
C GLN A 72 -13.78 1.53 -0.27
N LEU A 73 -14.53 2.58 -0.57
CA LEU A 73 -14.01 3.75 -1.24
C LEU A 73 -13.52 4.74 -0.17
N ILE A 74 -12.28 5.21 -0.31
CA ILE A 74 -11.78 6.36 0.44
C ILE A 74 -12.16 7.59 -0.40
N LEU A 75 -13.03 8.44 0.13
CA LEU A 75 -13.34 9.76 -0.43
C LEU A 75 -12.26 10.77 -0.01
#